data_AF-A0AAV1IWW4-F1
#
_entry.id   AF-A0AAV1IWW4-F1
#
_cell.length_a   1.000
_cell.length_b   1.000
_cell.length_c   1.000
_cell.angle_alpha   90.00
_cell.angle_beta   90.00
_cell.angle_gamma   90.00
#
_symmetry.space_group_name_H-M   'P 1'
#
loop_
_entity.id
_entity.type
_entity.pdbx_description
1 polymer ?
#
loop_
_entity_poly.entity_id
_entity_poly.type
_entity_poly.pdbx_seq_one_letter_code
_entity_poly.pdbx_strand_id
1 'polypeptide(L)'
;MPEHLKVPQSASPVARSGAGDISERELSRERHNLYATPTRRVQRVPRKHFCSATVNKFTAKYSAPNPNLSRIRSCLDEYATAKRPRIGPKAASMEDLTPNKPKRNRKERLSVVRSPGLHNALEENAAAKISRFMLVVTWRRRREEVRCLRKTLEFQVCCSDRLRMQIGALKTLLDSDNMKVRLAMRELERLKQLVKEKDIEKAILEREKTALEQDVCAAEDRMSELSIGWRNTRNELECARAAHGAAEQALALERAAVMDARVQRDHAYRRINILEDDLTHHESLLSSAEEENEKLRRDVDDRQRLLDDTCRQLQIEKQARELVASECRSLKEQVSLATQESVARAAEMNEMRAHIALIAQELAATKEQLAWWPTPLTKMLGFARGWLRHPMSLPEAVLWTLAPARHGC
;
A
#
# COMPACT_ATOMS: atom_id res chain seq x y z
N MET A 1 -37.70 37.54 10.32
CA MET A 1 -39.02 37.44 9.66
C MET A 1 -38.82 37.50 8.16
N PRO A 2 -39.46 36.64 7.37
CA PRO A 2 -39.86 35.25 7.65
C PRO A 2 -38.77 34.30 7.07
N GLU A 3 -38.91 33.02 6.72
CA GLU A 3 -39.88 31.93 6.98
C GLU A 3 -39.09 30.70 7.52
N HIS A 4 -39.76 29.56 7.74
CA HIS A 4 -39.14 28.23 7.83
C HIS A 4 -39.78 27.29 6.81
N LEU A 5 -38.99 26.56 6.01
CA LEU A 5 -39.48 25.40 5.27
C LEU A 5 -39.07 24.10 5.99
N LYS A 6 -40.05 23.48 6.64
CA LYS A 6 -39.92 22.15 7.26
C LYS A 6 -39.87 21.07 6.18
N VAL A 7 -38.74 20.39 6.05
CA VAL A 7 -38.66 19.11 5.33
C VAL A 7 -39.18 18.00 6.27
N PRO A 8 -40.15 17.17 5.85
CA PRO A 8 -40.57 16.02 6.66
C PRO A 8 -39.51 14.92 6.60
N GLN A 9 -38.94 14.56 7.76
CA GLN A 9 -38.14 13.34 7.91
C GLN A 9 -39.07 12.12 7.82
N SER A 10 -39.09 11.44 6.67
CA SER A 10 -39.64 10.10 6.56
C SER A 10 -38.68 9.10 7.21
N ALA A 11 -39.18 8.34 8.18
CA ALA A 11 -38.39 7.27 8.81
C ALA A 11 -38.12 6.15 7.80
N SER A 12 -36.85 5.77 7.64
CA SER A 12 -36.48 4.56 6.91
C SER A 12 -37.13 3.32 7.54
N PRO A 13 -37.60 2.35 6.74
CA PRO A 13 -38.10 1.09 7.30
C PRO A 13 -36.94 0.34 7.96
N VAL A 14 -37.14 -0.09 9.21
CA VAL A 14 -36.21 -0.97 9.90
C VAL A 14 -36.12 -2.29 9.14
N ALA A 15 -34.94 -2.55 8.55
CA ALA A 15 -34.64 -3.86 7.99
C ALA A 15 -34.71 -4.91 9.11
N ARG A 16 -35.68 -5.81 9.04
CA ARG A 16 -35.73 -7.00 9.89
C ARG A 16 -34.58 -7.92 9.50
N SER A 17 -33.44 -7.79 10.19
CA SER A 17 -32.41 -8.82 10.23
C SER A 17 -33.00 -10.08 10.85
N GLY A 18 -33.40 -11.01 10.00
CA GLY A 18 -34.17 -12.21 10.36
C GLY A 18 -34.14 -13.28 9.28
N ALA A 19 -33.10 -13.31 8.46
CA ALA A 19 -32.72 -14.48 7.68
C ALA A 19 -31.66 -15.22 8.49
N GLY A 20 -32.07 -16.28 9.19
CA GLY A 20 -31.13 -17.12 9.94
C GLY A 20 -30.16 -17.84 9.00
N ASP A 21 -28.98 -18.20 9.51
CA ASP A 21 -27.97 -18.96 8.78
C ASP A 21 -28.53 -20.32 8.31
N ILE A 22 -29.01 -20.35 7.07
CA ILE A 22 -29.46 -21.57 6.39
C ILE A 22 -28.19 -22.36 6.09
N SER A 23 -27.94 -23.42 6.85
CA SER A 23 -26.70 -24.20 6.73
C SER A 23 -26.55 -24.75 5.30
N GLU A 24 -25.32 -24.90 4.78
CA GLU A 24 -25.09 -25.48 3.44
C GLU A 24 -25.74 -26.86 3.26
N ARG A 25 -25.97 -27.56 4.38
CA ARG A 25 -26.65 -28.86 4.46
C ARG A 25 -28.14 -28.79 4.09
N GLU A 26 -28.80 -27.66 4.36
CA GLU A 26 -30.20 -27.39 4.01
C GLU A 26 -30.32 -26.90 2.57
N LEU A 27 -29.45 -25.99 2.13
CA LEU A 27 -29.33 -25.60 0.72
C LEU A 27 -29.04 -26.82 -0.20
N SER A 28 -28.25 -27.78 0.28
CA SER A 28 -28.00 -29.04 -0.42
C SER A 28 -29.24 -29.94 -0.52
N ARG A 29 -30.12 -29.93 0.48
CA ARG A 29 -31.40 -30.65 0.45
C ARG A 29 -32.41 -29.99 -0.49
N GLU A 30 -32.50 -28.66 -0.50
CA GLU A 30 -33.36 -27.96 -1.47
C GLU A 30 -32.90 -28.18 -2.91
N ARG A 31 -31.59 -28.14 -3.17
CA ARG A 31 -31.04 -28.48 -4.50
C ARG A 31 -31.40 -29.91 -4.91
N HIS A 32 -31.31 -30.90 -4.01
CA HIS A 32 -31.76 -32.27 -4.31
C HIS A 32 -33.27 -32.35 -4.63
N ASN A 33 -34.10 -31.58 -3.92
CA ASN A 33 -35.55 -31.55 -4.17
C ASN A 33 -35.93 -30.87 -5.50
N LEU A 34 -35.09 -29.96 -6.04
CA LEU A 34 -35.30 -29.34 -7.35
C LEU A 34 -34.95 -30.26 -8.53
N TYR A 35 -34.01 -31.20 -8.36
CA TYR A 35 -33.66 -32.19 -9.39
C TYR A 35 -34.49 -33.49 -9.30
N ALA A 36 -35.04 -33.82 -8.13
CA ALA A 36 -35.92 -34.97 -7.93
C ALA A 36 -37.36 -34.71 -8.42
N THR A 37 -37.55 -34.52 -9.73
CA THR A 37 -38.89 -34.48 -10.32
C THR A 37 -39.57 -35.86 -10.21
N PRO A 38 -40.70 -36.00 -9.48
CA PRO A 38 -41.49 -37.22 -9.54
C PRO A 38 -42.10 -37.30 -10.95
N THR A 39 -41.94 -38.43 -11.64
CA THR A 39 -42.52 -38.65 -12.97
C THR A 39 -44.05 -38.80 -12.86
N ARG A 40 -44.73 -37.67 -12.63
CA ARG A 40 -46.16 -37.62 -12.37
C ARG A 40 -46.89 -38.02 -13.66
N ARG A 41 -47.42 -39.25 -13.69
CA ARG A 41 -48.27 -39.75 -14.78
C ARG A 41 -49.34 -38.71 -15.10
N VAL A 42 -49.21 -38.06 -16.26
CA VAL A 42 -50.26 -37.20 -16.80
C VAL A 42 -51.44 -38.11 -17.15
N GLN A 43 -52.47 -38.11 -16.31
CA GLN A 43 -53.76 -38.67 -16.69
C GLN A 43 -54.25 -37.90 -17.92
N ARG A 44 -54.37 -38.60 -19.05
CA ARG A 44 -55.01 -38.06 -20.24
C ARG A 44 -56.48 -37.80 -19.93
N VAL A 45 -56.83 -36.54 -19.67
CA VAL A 45 -58.22 -36.08 -19.68
C VAL A 45 -58.84 -36.48 -21.02
N PRO A 46 -60.03 -37.11 -21.06
CA PRO A 46 -60.64 -37.49 -22.33
C PRO A 46 -60.92 -36.24 -23.17
N ARG A 47 -60.21 -36.11 -24.29
CA ARG A 47 -60.58 -35.14 -25.34
C ARG A 47 -62.00 -35.50 -25.78
N LYS A 48 -62.96 -34.61 -25.50
CA LYS A 48 -64.26 -34.68 -26.17
C LYS A 48 -64.00 -34.57 -27.67
N HIS A 49 -64.20 -35.66 -28.39
CA HIS A 49 -64.17 -35.66 -29.84
C HIS A 49 -65.31 -34.77 -30.32
N PHE A 50 -65.00 -33.54 -30.70
CA PHE A 50 -65.87 -32.80 -31.62
C PHE A 50 -65.84 -33.55 -32.94
N CYS A 51 -66.85 -34.39 -33.16
CA CYS A 51 -67.18 -34.91 -34.47
C CYS A 51 -67.64 -33.73 -35.35
N SER A 52 -66.67 -32.99 -35.88
CA SER A 52 -66.88 -32.10 -37.02
C SER A 52 -67.18 -32.97 -38.23
N ALA A 53 -68.44 -33.39 -38.34
CA ALA A 53 -68.98 -33.96 -39.55
C ALA A 53 -69.03 -32.83 -40.58
N THR A 54 -67.96 -32.70 -41.38
CA THR A 54 -67.98 -31.85 -42.56
C THR A 54 -68.99 -32.44 -43.55
N VAL A 55 -70.21 -31.89 -43.53
CA VAL A 55 -71.28 -32.22 -44.47
C VAL A 55 -70.91 -31.65 -45.84
N ASN A 56 -69.95 -32.30 -46.49
CA ASN A 56 -69.46 -31.95 -47.82
C ASN A 56 -70.50 -32.40 -48.87
N LYS A 57 -71.50 -31.55 -49.11
CA LYS A 57 -72.62 -31.80 -50.03
C LYS A 57 -72.27 -31.67 -51.52
N PHE A 58 -70.99 -31.57 -51.88
CA PHE A 58 -70.54 -31.47 -53.28
C PHE A 58 -69.46 -32.50 -53.64
N THR A 59 -69.77 -33.79 -53.47
CA THR A 59 -69.09 -34.87 -54.19
C THR A 59 -70.13 -35.67 -54.98
N ALA A 60 -70.38 -35.24 -56.22
CA ALA A 60 -71.30 -35.91 -57.12
C ALA A 60 -70.70 -37.25 -57.58
N LYS A 61 -71.10 -38.36 -56.96
CA LYS A 61 -70.90 -39.70 -57.53
C LYS A 61 -71.78 -39.82 -58.77
N TYR A 62 -71.15 -39.97 -59.93
CA TYR A 62 -71.84 -40.23 -61.20
C TYR A 62 -72.61 -41.56 -61.10
N SER A 63 -73.93 -41.49 -60.97
CA SER A 63 -74.83 -42.63 -61.15
C SER A 63 -75.45 -42.55 -62.54
N ALA A 64 -75.61 -43.70 -63.19
CA ALA A 64 -76.12 -43.78 -64.56
C ALA A 64 -77.50 -43.10 -64.69
N PRO A 65 -77.79 -42.42 -65.82
CA PRO A 65 -79.02 -41.67 -65.99
C PRO A 65 -80.25 -42.58 -65.90
N ASN A 66 -81.14 -42.25 -64.97
CA ASN A 66 -82.42 -42.94 -64.77
C ASN A 66 -83.23 -42.94 -66.09
N PRO A 67 -83.71 -44.10 -66.60
CA PRO A 67 -84.38 -44.19 -67.90
C PRO A 67 -85.62 -43.30 -68.03
N ASN A 68 -86.26 -42.93 -66.91
CA ASN A 68 -87.37 -41.97 -66.90
C ASN A 68 -86.93 -40.55 -67.26
N LEU A 69 -85.69 -40.13 -66.93
CA LEU A 69 -85.16 -38.82 -67.33
C LEU A 69 -84.84 -38.77 -68.82
N SER A 70 -84.40 -39.89 -69.41
CA SER A 70 -84.21 -40.03 -70.87
C SER A 70 -85.53 -39.85 -71.62
N ARG A 71 -86.60 -40.47 -71.10
CA ARG A 71 -87.96 -40.36 -71.66
C ARG A 71 -88.53 -38.95 -71.52
N ILE A 72 -88.31 -38.29 -70.38
CA ILE A 72 -88.72 -36.89 -70.16
C ILE A 72 -87.94 -35.95 -71.10
N ARG A 73 -86.63 -36.16 -71.32
CA ARG A 73 -85.85 -35.38 -72.31
C ARG A 73 -86.38 -35.57 -73.73
N SER A 74 -86.59 -36.82 -74.17
CA SER A 74 -87.17 -37.13 -75.48
C SER A 74 -88.51 -36.42 -75.72
N CYS A 75 -89.43 -36.44 -74.76
CA CYS A 75 -90.70 -35.72 -74.88
C CYS A 75 -90.53 -34.19 -74.86
N LEU A 76 -89.50 -33.65 -74.19
CA LEU A 76 -89.22 -32.20 -74.20
C LEU A 76 -88.58 -31.75 -75.52
N ASP A 77 -87.72 -32.58 -76.14
CA ASP A 77 -87.08 -32.30 -77.43
C ASP A 77 -88.10 -32.34 -78.59
N GLU A 78 -89.10 -33.21 -78.52
CA GLU A 78 -90.27 -33.20 -79.43
C GLU A 78 -91.08 -31.88 -79.32
N TYR A 79 -91.17 -31.27 -78.13
CA TYR A 79 -91.78 -29.95 -77.97
C TYR A 79 -90.86 -28.77 -78.34
N ALA A 80 -89.54 -28.98 -78.42
CA ALA A 80 -88.57 -27.94 -78.77
C ALA A 80 -88.50 -27.67 -80.28
N THR A 81 -88.79 -28.66 -81.12
CA THR A 81 -88.69 -28.55 -82.59
C THR A 81 -89.98 -28.08 -83.29
N ALA A 82 -91.12 -28.09 -82.57
CA ALA A 82 -92.39 -27.57 -83.09
C ALA A 82 -92.38 -26.02 -83.15
N LYS A 83 -92.26 -25.45 -84.36
CA LYS A 83 -92.34 -24.00 -84.62
C LYS A 83 -93.65 -23.40 -84.08
N ARG A 84 -93.61 -22.79 -82.90
CA ARG A 84 -94.76 -22.04 -82.34
C ARG A 84 -94.90 -20.67 -83.02
N PRO A 85 -96.12 -20.22 -83.36
CA PRO A 85 -96.34 -18.88 -83.87
C PRO A 85 -96.01 -17.83 -82.79
N ARG A 86 -95.48 -16.67 -83.21
CA ARG A 86 -95.08 -15.58 -82.30
C ARG A 86 -96.29 -15.05 -81.53
N ILE A 87 -96.28 -15.24 -80.21
CA ILE A 87 -97.19 -14.56 -79.27
C ILE A 87 -96.47 -13.33 -78.75
N GLY A 88 -97.10 -12.15 -78.89
CA GLY A 88 -96.56 -10.87 -78.44
C GLY A 88 -96.42 -10.75 -76.91
N PRO A 89 -95.79 -9.66 -76.41
CA PRO A 89 -95.45 -9.50 -75.01
C PRO A 89 -96.70 -9.51 -74.12
N LYS A 90 -96.71 -10.37 -73.10
CA LYS A 90 -97.75 -10.38 -72.07
C LYS A 90 -97.47 -9.27 -71.06
N ALA A 91 -98.47 -8.42 -70.84
CA ALA A 91 -98.40 -7.31 -69.90
C ALA A 91 -98.17 -7.77 -68.46
N ALA A 92 -97.39 -6.98 -67.72
CA ALA A 92 -97.39 -6.99 -66.27
C ALA A 92 -98.52 -6.08 -65.77
N SER A 93 -99.66 -6.67 -65.39
CA SER A 93 -100.61 -6.09 -64.44
C SER A 93 -101.48 -7.20 -63.86
N MET A 94 -101.78 -7.10 -62.58
CA MET A 94 -102.60 -8.04 -61.80
C MET A 94 -103.94 -7.41 -61.40
N GLU A 95 -104.38 -6.37 -62.12
CA GLU A 95 -105.56 -5.55 -61.77
C GLU A 95 -106.71 -5.65 -62.80
N ASP A 96 -106.52 -6.34 -63.93
CA ASP A 96 -107.56 -6.56 -64.96
C ASP A 96 -108.25 -7.94 -64.86
N LEU A 97 -108.76 -8.27 -63.66
CA LEU A 97 -109.66 -9.43 -63.45
C LEU A 97 -111.13 -9.04 -63.17
N THR A 98 -111.52 -7.79 -63.45
CA THR A 98 -112.93 -7.40 -63.58
C THR A 98 -113.44 -7.67 -65.00
N PRO A 99 -114.54 -8.43 -65.20
CA PRO A 99 -115.04 -8.81 -66.52
C PRO A 99 -115.84 -7.69 -67.23
N ASN A 100 -115.23 -6.52 -67.42
CA ASN A 100 -115.82 -5.37 -68.12
C ASN A 100 -115.60 -5.45 -69.64
N LYS A 101 -116.18 -6.48 -70.28
CA LYS A 101 -116.44 -6.47 -71.73
C LYS A 101 -117.86 -7.00 -71.99
N PRO A 102 -118.69 -6.29 -72.78
CA PRO A 102 -120.05 -6.73 -73.05
C PRO A 102 -120.03 -8.07 -73.78
N LYS A 103 -120.90 -8.98 -73.37
CA LYS A 103 -121.07 -10.29 -74.03
C LYS A 103 -121.45 -10.04 -75.48
N ARG A 104 -120.50 -10.20 -76.40
CA ARG A 104 -120.73 -10.22 -77.85
C ARG A 104 -121.81 -11.27 -78.10
N ASN A 105 -122.99 -10.83 -78.53
CA ASN A 105 -124.16 -11.67 -78.73
C ASN A 105 -123.91 -12.66 -79.88
N ARG A 106 -123.17 -13.72 -79.57
CA ARG A 106 -123.00 -14.90 -80.41
C ARG A 106 -124.29 -15.71 -80.29
N LYS A 107 -125.37 -15.15 -80.86
CA LYS A 107 -126.47 -15.93 -81.43
C LYS A 107 -125.91 -16.66 -82.66
N GLU A 108 -124.93 -17.52 -82.42
CA GLU A 108 -124.76 -18.69 -83.27
C GLU A 108 -126.10 -19.39 -83.18
N ARG A 109 -126.88 -19.24 -84.25
CA ARG A 109 -127.99 -20.12 -84.53
C ARG A 109 -127.36 -21.50 -84.58
N LEU A 110 -127.45 -22.22 -83.46
CA LEU A 110 -127.37 -23.67 -83.50
C LEU A 110 -128.31 -24.04 -84.64
N SER A 111 -127.76 -24.59 -85.71
CA SER A 111 -128.54 -25.28 -86.71
C SER A 111 -129.21 -26.40 -85.94
N VAL A 112 -130.44 -26.12 -85.49
CA VAL A 112 -131.42 -27.14 -85.16
C VAL A 112 -131.63 -27.85 -86.49
N VAL A 113 -130.75 -28.82 -86.75
CA VAL A 113 -131.01 -29.91 -87.66
C VAL A 113 -132.36 -30.42 -87.19
N ARG A 114 -133.41 -30.04 -87.90
CA ARG A 114 -134.74 -30.58 -87.71
C ARG A 114 -134.58 -32.06 -88.05
N SER A 115 -134.33 -32.86 -87.03
CA SER A 115 -134.61 -34.28 -87.06
C SER A 115 -135.97 -34.45 -87.73
N PRO A 116 -136.13 -35.40 -88.66
CA PRO A 116 -137.43 -35.70 -89.25
C PRO A 116 -138.48 -35.73 -88.15
N GLY A 117 -139.63 -35.11 -88.40
CA GLY A 117 -140.65 -34.93 -87.38
C GLY A 117 -140.91 -36.25 -86.69
N LEU A 118 -140.88 -36.25 -85.35
CA LEU A 118 -141.17 -37.44 -84.56
C LEU A 118 -142.66 -37.72 -84.77
N HIS A 119 -142.97 -38.59 -85.74
CA HIS A 119 -144.27 -38.61 -86.43
C HIS A 119 -145.38 -39.26 -85.60
N ASN A 120 -145.04 -39.70 -84.38
CA ASN A 120 -145.98 -40.14 -83.36
C ASN A 120 -145.65 -39.48 -82.02
N ALA A 121 -146.68 -39.14 -81.24
CA ALA A 121 -146.52 -38.56 -79.89
C ALA A 121 -145.67 -39.42 -78.93
N LEU A 122 -145.55 -40.73 -79.19
CA LEU A 122 -144.65 -41.65 -78.48
C LEU A 122 -143.16 -41.32 -78.71
N GLU A 123 -142.79 -40.93 -79.92
CA GLU A 123 -141.42 -40.60 -80.32
C GLU A 123 -141.00 -39.23 -79.77
N GLU A 124 -141.88 -38.22 -79.81
CA GLU A 124 -141.67 -36.93 -79.13
C GLU A 124 -141.46 -37.12 -77.63
N ASN A 125 -142.28 -37.96 -76.99
CA ASN A 125 -142.18 -38.28 -75.58
C ASN A 125 -140.90 -39.09 -75.26
N ALA A 126 -140.45 -39.97 -76.16
CA ALA A 126 -139.16 -40.66 -76.05
C ALA A 126 -137.97 -39.70 -76.19
N ALA A 127 -137.97 -38.81 -77.19
CA ALA A 127 -136.94 -37.79 -77.37
C ALA A 127 -136.89 -36.79 -76.20
N ALA A 128 -138.05 -36.41 -75.65
CA ALA A 128 -138.14 -35.60 -74.43
C ALA A 128 -137.56 -36.32 -73.21
N LYS A 129 -137.82 -37.63 -73.04
CA LYS A 129 -137.21 -38.47 -72.00
C LYS A 129 -135.69 -38.56 -72.17
N ILE A 130 -135.19 -38.80 -73.38
CA ILE A 130 -133.76 -38.85 -73.70
C ILE A 130 -133.09 -37.49 -73.45
N SER A 131 -133.71 -36.38 -73.88
CA SER A 131 -133.20 -35.03 -73.64
C SER A 131 -133.15 -34.69 -72.14
N ARG A 132 -134.20 -35.04 -71.37
CA ARG A 132 -134.19 -34.92 -69.90
C ARG A 132 -133.10 -35.78 -69.27
N PHE A 133 -132.92 -37.02 -69.71
CA PHE A 133 -131.85 -37.90 -69.24
C PHE A 133 -130.46 -37.32 -69.53
N MET A 134 -130.21 -36.87 -70.77
CA MET A 134 -128.94 -36.25 -71.18
C MET A 134 -128.66 -34.94 -70.43
N LEU A 135 -129.68 -34.12 -70.16
CA LEU A 135 -129.56 -32.94 -69.30
C LEU A 135 -129.20 -33.33 -67.86
N VAL A 136 -129.83 -34.38 -67.30
CA VAL A 136 -129.50 -34.89 -65.96
C VAL A 136 -128.09 -35.49 -65.91
N VAL A 137 -127.65 -36.23 -66.93
CA VAL A 137 -126.30 -36.82 -67.01
C VAL A 137 -125.24 -35.74 -67.16
N THR A 138 -125.43 -34.77 -68.06
CA THR A 138 -124.50 -33.64 -68.23
C THR A 138 -124.46 -32.74 -66.99
N TRP A 139 -125.60 -32.50 -66.32
CA TRP A 139 -125.65 -31.81 -65.03
C TRP A 139 -124.91 -32.58 -63.93
N ARG A 140 -125.12 -33.90 -63.81
CA ARG A 140 -124.41 -34.76 -62.85
C ARG A 140 -122.90 -34.76 -63.11
N ARG A 141 -122.47 -34.92 -64.36
CA ARG A 141 -121.06 -34.83 -64.77
C ARG A 141 -120.49 -33.46 -64.42
N ARG A 142 -121.18 -32.37 -64.75
CA ARG A 142 -120.72 -31.01 -64.45
C ARG A 142 -120.62 -30.75 -62.95
N ARG A 143 -121.56 -31.28 -62.16
CA ARG A 143 -121.52 -31.25 -60.69
C ARG A 143 -120.32 -32.03 -60.13
N GLU A 144 -119.96 -33.16 -60.74
CA GLU A 144 -118.76 -33.92 -60.36
C GLU A 144 -117.47 -33.20 -60.73
N GLU A 145 -117.39 -32.62 -61.94
CA GLU A 145 -116.28 -31.76 -62.36
C GLU A 145 -116.09 -30.57 -61.41
N VAL A 146 -117.18 -29.87 -61.04
CA VAL A 146 -117.14 -28.77 -60.06
C VAL A 146 -116.74 -29.25 -58.67
N ARG A 147 -117.20 -30.43 -58.23
CA ARG A 147 -116.77 -31.02 -56.95
C ARG A 147 -115.27 -31.38 -56.97
N CYS A 148 -114.78 -31.92 -58.08
CA CYS A 148 -113.36 -32.25 -58.27
C CYS A 148 -112.49 -30.98 -58.29
N LEU A 149 -112.87 -29.96 -59.07
CA LEU A 149 -112.19 -28.66 -59.10
C LEU A 149 -112.18 -27.98 -57.73
N ARG A 150 -113.29 -28.05 -56.99
CA ARG A 150 -113.37 -27.55 -55.61
C ARG A 150 -112.38 -28.27 -54.69
N LYS A 151 -112.34 -29.60 -54.69
CA LYS A 151 -111.37 -30.39 -53.89
C LYS A 151 -109.93 -30.05 -54.26
N THR A 152 -109.63 -29.89 -55.55
CA THR A 152 -108.30 -29.49 -56.03
C THR A 152 -107.92 -28.09 -55.56
N LEU A 153 -108.87 -27.13 -55.59
CA LEU A 153 -108.66 -25.78 -55.08
C LEU A 153 -108.45 -25.78 -53.56
N GLU A 154 -109.27 -26.52 -52.80
CA GLU A 154 -109.12 -26.72 -51.35
C GLU A 154 -107.72 -27.29 -51.02
N PHE A 155 -107.26 -28.30 -51.77
CA PHE A 155 -105.90 -28.84 -51.63
C PHE A 155 -104.80 -27.80 -51.97
N GLN A 156 -104.96 -27.03 -53.04
CA GLN A 156 -104.02 -25.97 -53.42
C GLN A 156 -103.95 -24.84 -52.37
N VAL A 157 -105.08 -24.46 -51.77
CA VAL A 157 -105.12 -23.50 -50.66
C VAL A 157 -104.39 -24.08 -49.44
N CYS A 158 -104.68 -25.32 -49.05
CA CYS A 158 -103.97 -26.01 -47.97
C CYS A 158 -102.44 -26.10 -48.21
N CYS A 159 -102.01 -26.34 -49.46
CA CYS A 159 -100.59 -26.31 -49.83
C CYS A 159 -100.00 -24.89 -49.74
N SER A 160 -100.75 -23.87 -50.16
CA SER A 160 -100.35 -22.46 -50.05
C SER A 160 -100.20 -22.03 -48.58
N ASP A 161 -101.13 -22.44 -47.70
CA ASP A 161 -101.03 -22.20 -46.26
C ASP A 161 -99.84 -22.91 -45.63
N ARG A 162 -99.58 -24.17 -46.02
CA ARG A 162 -98.35 -24.87 -45.58
C ARG A 162 -97.09 -24.12 -46.00
N LEU A 163 -97.03 -23.62 -47.22
CA LEU A 163 -95.90 -22.81 -47.71
C LEU A 163 -95.79 -21.48 -46.96
N ARG A 164 -96.91 -20.79 -46.67
CA ARG A 164 -96.93 -19.58 -45.82
C ARG A 164 -96.34 -19.86 -44.43
N MET A 165 -96.74 -20.95 -43.79
CA MET A 165 -96.21 -21.35 -42.48
C MET A 165 -94.71 -21.70 -42.54
N GLN A 166 -94.27 -22.42 -43.57
CA GLN A 166 -92.85 -22.74 -43.78
C GLN A 166 -92.00 -21.47 -44.02
N ILE A 167 -92.48 -20.53 -44.83
CA ILE A 167 -91.82 -19.23 -45.04
C ILE A 167 -91.78 -18.42 -43.74
N GLY A 168 -92.85 -18.44 -42.94
CA GLY A 168 -92.88 -17.81 -41.62
C GLY A 168 -91.81 -18.37 -40.69
N ALA A 169 -91.73 -19.70 -40.56
CA ALA A 169 -90.71 -20.37 -39.75
C ALA A 169 -89.27 -20.02 -40.23
N LEU A 170 -89.02 -20.06 -41.53
CA LEU A 170 -87.72 -19.70 -42.11
C LEU A 170 -87.34 -18.23 -41.84
N LYS A 171 -88.30 -17.29 -41.90
CA LYS A 171 -88.07 -15.90 -41.50
C LYS A 171 -87.68 -15.79 -40.03
N THR A 172 -88.43 -16.41 -39.12
CA THR A 172 -88.10 -16.35 -37.68
C THR A 172 -86.74 -16.95 -37.34
N LEU A 173 -86.33 -18.01 -38.05
CA LEU A 173 -84.99 -18.60 -37.90
C LEU A 173 -83.90 -17.64 -38.41
N LEU A 174 -84.11 -17.04 -39.59
CA LEU A 174 -83.20 -16.04 -40.16
C LEU A 174 -83.05 -14.81 -39.25
N ASP A 175 -84.15 -14.32 -38.66
CA ASP A 175 -84.15 -13.19 -37.72
C ASP A 175 -83.40 -13.54 -36.42
N SER A 176 -83.58 -14.76 -35.90
CA SER A 176 -82.78 -15.33 -34.79
C SER A 176 -81.29 -15.32 -35.12
N ASP A 177 -80.91 -15.83 -36.30
CA ASP A 177 -79.50 -15.96 -36.67
C ASP A 177 -78.87 -14.59 -36.96
N ASN A 178 -79.62 -13.66 -37.56
CA ASN A 178 -79.24 -12.24 -37.68
C ASN A 178 -79.06 -11.56 -36.31
N MET A 179 -79.81 -11.96 -35.27
CA MET A 179 -79.58 -11.48 -33.90
C MET A 179 -78.29 -12.06 -33.31
N LYS A 180 -78.03 -13.36 -33.48
CA LYS A 180 -76.78 -14.01 -33.05
C LYS A 180 -75.55 -13.39 -33.73
N VAL A 181 -75.61 -13.12 -35.03
CA VAL A 181 -74.54 -12.44 -35.79
C VAL A 181 -74.29 -11.04 -35.22
N ARG A 182 -75.34 -10.24 -34.97
CA ARG A 182 -75.18 -8.90 -34.36
C ARG A 182 -74.55 -8.95 -32.97
N LEU A 183 -74.88 -9.94 -32.14
CA LEU A 183 -74.25 -10.14 -30.83
C LEU A 183 -72.78 -10.55 -30.98
N ALA A 184 -72.48 -11.48 -31.88
CA ALA A 184 -71.10 -11.91 -32.16
C ALA A 184 -70.22 -10.76 -32.72
N MET A 185 -70.78 -9.87 -33.54
CA MET A 185 -70.08 -8.68 -34.03
C MET A 185 -69.72 -7.72 -32.89
N ARG A 186 -70.66 -7.41 -31.98
CA ARG A 186 -70.40 -6.56 -30.80
C ARG A 186 -69.34 -7.17 -29.87
N GLU A 187 -69.39 -8.48 -29.65
CA GLU A 187 -68.39 -9.18 -28.84
C GLU A 187 -67.01 -9.17 -29.51
N LEU A 188 -66.95 -9.31 -30.83
CA LEU A 188 -65.72 -9.17 -31.62
C LEU A 188 -65.16 -7.75 -31.56
N GLU A 189 -66.01 -6.72 -31.56
CA GLU A 189 -65.61 -5.32 -31.34
C GLU A 189 -65.08 -5.09 -29.92
N ARG A 190 -65.76 -5.63 -28.90
CA ARG A 190 -65.32 -5.60 -27.50
C ARG A 190 -63.96 -6.27 -27.31
N LEU A 191 -63.76 -7.44 -27.92
CA LEU A 191 -62.48 -8.16 -27.89
C LEU A 191 -61.37 -7.43 -28.63
N LYS A 192 -61.66 -6.82 -29.79
CA LYS A 192 -60.69 -5.94 -30.49
C LYS A 192 -60.27 -4.75 -29.62
N GLN A 193 -61.19 -4.16 -28.88
CA GLN A 193 -60.89 -3.05 -27.97
C GLN A 193 -60.01 -3.51 -26.80
N LEU A 194 -60.35 -4.65 -26.17
CA LEU A 194 -59.55 -5.25 -25.10
C LEU A 194 -58.13 -5.63 -25.56
N VAL A 195 -57.95 -6.12 -26.80
CA VAL A 195 -56.62 -6.38 -27.37
C VAL A 195 -55.80 -5.09 -27.46
N LYS A 196 -56.37 -3.99 -27.97
CA LYS A 196 -55.68 -2.68 -28.02
C LYS A 196 -55.28 -2.19 -26.63
N GLU A 197 -56.16 -2.34 -25.64
CA GLU A 197 -55.87 -1.99 -24.25
C GLU A 197 -54.69 -2.80 -23.71
N LYS A 198 -54.62 -4.10 -24.00
CA LYS A 198 -53.47 -4.95 -23.64
C LYS A 198 -52.20 -4.64 -24.41
N ASP A 199 -52.28 -4.21 -25.68
CA ASP A 199 -51.11 -3.72 -26.43
C ASP A 199 -50.55 -2.42 -25.81
N ILE A 200 -51.42 -1.53 -25.32
CA ILE A 200 -51.02 -0.29 -24.62
C ILE A 200 -50.41 -0.62 -23.24
N GLU A 201 -51.06 -1.48 -22.43
CA GLU A 201 -50.49 -1.95 -21.15
C GLU A 201 -49.11 -2.57 -21.35
N LYS A 202 -48.97 -3.45 -22.35
CA LYS A 202 -47.69 -4.09 -22.68
C LYS A 202 -46.63 -3.05 -23.05
N ALA A 203 -46.96 -2.06 -23.88
CA ALA A 203 -46.03 -0.99 -24.26
C ALA A 203 -45.62 -0.09 -23.08
N ILE A 204 -46.47 0.07 -22.06
CA ILE A 204 -46.12 0.75 -20.81
C ILE A 204 -45.16 -0.12 -19.99
N LEU A 205 -45.50 -1.38 -19.77
CA LEU A 205 -44.65 -2.33 -19.02
C LEU A 205 -43.28 -2.54 -19.68
N GLU A 206 -43.19 -2.54 -21.01
CA GLU A 206 -41.91 -2.60 -21.71
C GLU A 206 -41.05 -1.35 -21.46
N ARG A 207 -41.64 -0.15 -21.40
CA ARG A 207 -40.92 1.09 -21.04
C ARG A 207 -40.46 1.07 -19.59
N GLU A 208 -41.35 0.72 -18.65
CA GLU A 208 -41.03 0.60 -17.23
C GLU A 208 -39.93 -0.44 -16.99
N LYS A 209 -39.99 -1.60 -17.67
CA LYS A 209 -38.92 -2.59 -17.67
C LYS A 209 -37.60 -2.00 -18.14
N THR A 210 -37.55 -1.29 -19.27
CA THR A 210 -36.30 -0.70 -19.76
C THR A 210 -35.75 0.41 -18.85
N ALA A 211 -36.61 1.15 -18.15
CA ALA A 211 -36.20 2.13 -17.16
C ALA A 211 -35.58 1.45 -15.92
N LEU A 212 -36.22 0.40 -15.40
CA LEU A 212 -35.69 -0.39 -14.30
C LEU A 212 -34.37 -1.10 -14.67
N GLU A 213 -34.23 -1.60 -15.90
CA GLU A 213 -32.96 -2.15 -16.39
C GLU A 213 -31.85 -1.09 -16.42
N GLN A 214 -32.15 0.15 -16.80
CA GLN A 214 -31.19 1.27 -16.73
C GLN A 214 -30.84 1.65 -15.29
N ASP A 215 -31.82 1.70 -14.39
CA ASP A 215 -31.60 1.98 -12.96
C ASP A 215 -30.75 0.90 -12.27
N VAL A 216 -30.93 -0.37 -12.65
CA VAL A 216 -30.11 -1.50 -12.19
C VAL A 216 -28.68 -1.36 -12.70
N CYS A 217 -28.45 -1.15 -14.00
CA CYS A 217 -27.11 -0.91 -14.53
C CYS A 217 -26.41 0.26 -13.82
N ALA A 218 -27.10 1.39 -13.64
CA ALA A 218 -26.56 2.54 -12.91
C ALA A 218 -26.29 2.23 -11.42
N ALA A 219 -27.04 1.32 -10.78
CA ALA A 219 -26.76 0.86 -9.42
C ALA A 219 -25.53 -0.07 -9.37
N GLU A 220 -25.34 -0.95 -10.36
CA GLU A 220 -24.17 -1.82 -10.50
C GLU A 220 -22.89 -1.01 -10.79
N ASP A 221 -22.97 0.03 -11.62
CA ASP A 221 -21.86 0.97 -11.87
C ASP A 221 -21.45 1.68 -10.57
N ARG A 222 -22.40 2.29 -9.86
CA ARG A 222 -22.15 2.93 -8.55
C ARG A 222 -21.60 1.96 -7.50
N MET A 223 -22.07 0.71 -7.48
CA MET A 223 -21.54 -0.32 -6.59
C MET A 223 -20.10 -0.70 -6.97
N SER A 224 -19.78 -0.73 -8.26
CA SER A 224 -18.44 -0.99 -8.79
C SER A 224 -17.47 0.14 -8.45
N GLU A 225 -17.89 1.40 -8.59
CA GLU A 225 -17.14 2.59 -8.16
C GLU A 225 -16.83 2.54 -6.65
N LEU A 226 -17.83 2.25 -5.81
CA LEU A 226 -17.64 2.10 -4.35
C LEU A 226 -16.70 0.94 -4.01
N SER A 227 -16.79 -0.18 -4.73
CA SER A 227 -15.87 -1.33 -4.59
C SER A 227 -14.43 -0.99 -4.98
N ILE A 228 -14.23 -0.17 -6.01
CA ILE A 228 -12.92 0.34 -6.41
C ILE A 228 -12.39 1.31 -5.34
N GLY A 229 -13.21 2.27 -4.89
CA GLY A 229 -12.85 3.23 -3.84
C GLY A 229 -12.47 2.56 -2.51
N TRP A 230 -13.21 1.52 -2.11
CA TRP A 230 -12.87 0.73 -0.91
C TRP A 230 -11.56 -0.03 -1.05
N ARG A 231 -11.28 -0.60 -2.24
CA ARG A 231 -9.98 -1.24 -2.50
C ARG A 231 -8.82 -0.24 -2.52
N ASN A 232 -9.01 0.93 -3.09
CA ASN A 232 -7.97 1.97 -3.12
C ASN A 232 -7.65 2.49 -1.71
N THR A 233 -8.67 2.88 -0.94
CA THR A 233 -8.49 3.32 0.46
C THR A 233 -7.90 2.22 1.35
N ARG A 234 -8.25 0.95 1.11
CA ARG A 234 -7.59 -0.19 1.76
C ARG A 234 -6.10 -0.27 1.40
N ASN A 235 -5.74 -0.18 0.12
CA ASN A 235 -4.35 -0.23 -0.33
C ASN A 235 -3.54 0.94 0.25
N GLU A 236 -4.11 2.14 0.30
CA GLU A 236 -3.50 3.33 0.93
C GLU A 236 -3.24 3.09 2.43
N LEU A 237 -4.19 2.49 3.15
CA LEU A 237 -4.01 2.12 4.56
C LEU A 237 -2.96 1.01 4.77
N GLU A 238 -2.88 0.03 3.87
CA GLU A 238 -1.86 -1.02 3.91
C GLU A 238 -0.46 -0.44 3.63
N CYS A 239 -0.33 0.46 2.65
CA CYS A 239 0.90 1.24 2.40
C CYS A 239 1.29 2.13 3.59
N ALA A 240 0.34 2.84 4.20
CA ALA A 240 0.60 3.68 5.37
C ALA A 240 1.07 2.86 6.58
N ARG A 241 0.50 1.66 6.79
CA ARG A 241 0.96 0.71 7.83
C ARG A 241 2.37 0.20 7.55
N ALA A 242 2.69 -0.12 6.29
CA ALA A 242 4.04 -0.55 5.91
C ALA A 242 5.07 0.56 6.14
N ALA A 243 4.75 1.81 5.75
CA ALA A 243 5.60 2.98 5.99
C ALA A 243 5.78 3.25 7.49
N HIS A 244 4.73 3.13 8.30
CA HIS A 244 4.81 3.25 9.75
C HIS A 244 5.70 2.17 10.37
N GLY A 245 5.54 0.90 10.00
CA GLY A 245 6.40 -0.19 10.47
C GLY A 245 7.88 -0.01 10.08
N ALA A 246 8.15 0.51 8.88
CA ALA A 246 9.51 0.86 8.46
C ALA A 246 10.10 2.02 9.30
N ALA A 247 9.29 3.03 9.63
CA ALA A 247 9.70 4.13 10.50
C ALA A 247 9.96 3.68 11.95
N GLU A 248 9.14 2.77 12.50
CA GLU A 248 9.39 2.17 13.82
C GLU A 248 10.68 1.34 13.84
N GLN A 249 10.96 0.57 12.78
CA GLN A 249 12.21 -0.17 12.63
C GLN A 249 13.43 0.77 12.54
N ALA A 250 13.35 1.84 11.74
CA ALA A 250 14.41 2.84 11.65
C ALA A 250 14.69 3.50 13.01
N LEU A 251 13.62 3.90 13.72
CA LEU A 251 13.72 4.51 15.05
C LEU A 251 14.22 3.53 16.13
N ALA A 252 13.96 2.23 15.99
CA ALA A 252 14.56 1.19 16.82
C ALA A 252 16.07 1.04 16.56
N LEU A 253 16.50 1.09 15.29
CA LEU A 253 17.92 1.08 14.91
C LEU A 253 18.65 2.33 15.41
N GLU A 254 18.05 3.52 15.29
CA GLU A 254 18.61 4.75 15.85
C GLU A 254 18.76 4.66 17.38
N ARG A 255 17.74 4.15 18.09
CA ARG A 255 17.83 3.92 19.54
C ARG A 255 18.95 2.97 19.91
N ALA A 256 19.15 1.88 19.16
CA ALA A 256 20.26 0.95 19.37
C ALA A 256 21.61 1.63 19.15
N ALA A 257 21.79 2.33 18.02
CA ALA A 257 23.02 3.08 17.71
C ALA A 257 23.35 4.15 18.77
N VAL A 258 22.34 4.82 19.34
CA VAL A 258 22.51 5.77 20.45
C VAL A 258 22.92 5.07 21.75
N MET A 259 22.47 3.84 22.01
CA MET A 259 22.97 3.06 23.16
C MET A 259 24.43 2.64 22.94
N ASP A 260 24.78 2.14 21.76
CA ASP A 260 26.16 1.75 21.44
C ASP A 260 27.12 2.94 21.53
N ALA A 261 26.72 4.10 21.00
CA ALA A 261 27.48 5.35 21.11
C ALA A 261 27.68 5.79 22.59
N ARG A 262 26.68 5.59 23.46
CA ARG A 262 26.83 5.84 24.90
C ARG A 262 27.82 4.87 25.53
N VAL A 263 27.74 3.57 25.22
CA VAL A 263 28.70 2.56 25.73
C VAL A 263 30.13 2.88 25.28
N GLN A 264 30.33 3.27 24.02
CA GLN A 264 31.64 3.71 23.50
C GLN A 264 32.14 4.97 24.22
N ARG A 265 31.28 5.97 24.42
CA ARG A 265 31.60 7.19 25.19
C ARG A 265 31.99 6.87 26.63
N ASP A 266 31.24 6.01 27.30
CA ASP A 266 31.48 5.63 28.70
C ASP A 266 32.72 4.73 28.87
N HIS A 267 33.12 4.01 27.81
CA HIS A 267 34.42 3.36 27.71
C HIS A 267 35.55 4.37 27.48
N ALA A 268 35.35 5.37 26.61
CA ALA A 268 36.32 6.44 26.37
C ALA A 268 36.59 7.26 27.64
N TYR A 269 35.56 7.65 28.39
CA TYR A 269 35.72 8.30 29.69
C TYR A 269 36.48 7.43 30.68
N ARG A 270 36.14 6.14 30.83
CA ARG A 270 36.91 5.23 31.70
C ARG A 270 38.40 5.16 31.31
N ARG A 271 38.72 5.20 30.02
CA ARG A 271 40.11 5.24 29.55
C ARG A 271 40.79 6.58 29.79
N ILE A 272 40.06 7.69 29.70
CA ILE A 272 40.57 9.03 30.06
C ILE A 272 40.90 9.07 31.55
N ASN A 273 39.99 8.63 32.43
CA ASN A 273 40.23 8.58 33.87
C ASN A 273 41.49 7.76 34.23
N ILE A 274 41.69 6.59 33.60
CA ILE A 274 42.92 5.78 33.82
C ILE A 274 44.17 6.56 33.39
N LEU A 275 44.13 7.28 32.27
CA LEU A 275 45.26 8.10 31.81
C LEU A 275 45.49 9.35 32.68
N GLU A 276 44.43 9.91 33.28
CA GLU A 276 44.53 10.98 34.28
C GLU A 276 45.14 10.46 35.59
N ASP A 277 44.74 9.28 36.07
CA ASP A 277 45.34 8.59 37.22
C ASP A 277 46.83 8.28 36.96
N ASP A 278 47.17 7.70 35.80
CA ASP A 278 48.56 7.44 35.38
C ASP A 278 49.38 8.74 35.29
N LEU A 279 48.79 9.83 34.78
CA LEU A 279 49.45 11.13 34.67
C LEU A 279 49.72 11.75 36.04
N THR A 280 48.74 11.75 36.96
CA THR A 280 48.98 12.24 38.34
C THR A 280 49.99 11.37 39.09
N HIS A 281 50.05 10.07 38.83
CA HIS A 281 51.10 9.21 39.34
C HIS A 281 52.47 9.61 38.79
N HIS A 282 52.61 9.85 37.48
CA HIS A 282 53.84 10.33 36.87
C HIS A 282 54.26 11.72 37.36
N GLU A 283 53.33 12.65 37.57
CA GLU A 283 53.60 13.96 38.20
C GLU A 283 54.14 13.80 39.62
N SER A 284 53.58 12.88 40.42
CA SER A 284 54.09 12.59 41.78
C SER A 284 55.50 11.99 41.76
N LEU A 285 55.79 11.09 40.80
CA LEU A 285 57.13 10.52 40.61
C LEU A 285 58.14 11.57 40.14
N LEU A 286 57.74 12.47 39.22
CA LEU A 286 58.57 13.58 38.77
C LEU A 286 58.88 14.54 39.91
N SER A 287 57.88 14.94 40.70
CA SER A 287 58.08 15.80 41.87
C SER A 287 59.02 15.16 42.90
N SER A 288 58.87 13.85 43.18
CA SER A 288 59.80 13.11 44.05
C SER A 288 61.22 13.06 43.48
N ALA A 289 61.38 12.83 42.17
CA ALA A 289 62.67 12.78 41.50
C ALA A 289 63.33 14.18 41.42
N GLU A 290 62.55 15.25 41.26
CA GLU A 290 63.01 16.63 41.33
C GLU A 290 63.49 16.99 42.73
N GLU A 291 62.73 16.63 43.77
CA GLU A 291 63.18 16.78 45.16
C GLU A 291 64.49 16.03 45.46
N GLU A 292 64.62 14.79 44.97
CA GLU A 292 65.87 14.01 45.09
C GLU A 292 67.02 14.67 44.32
N ASN A 293 66.77 15.18 43.11
CA ASN A 293 67.77 15.90 42.31
C ASN A 293 68.20 17.20 42.99
N GLU A 294 67.28 17.95 43.60
CA GLU A 294 67.62 19.12 44.41
C GLU A 294 68.42 18.75 45.66
N LYS A 295 68.05 17.67 46.37
CA LYS A 295 68.81 17.15 47.51
C LYS A 295 70.24 16.80 47.07
N LEU A 296 70.39 16.05 45.97
CA LEU A 296 71.69 15.68 45.39
C LEU A 296 72.50 16.91 44.93
N ARG A 297 71.86 17.94 44.36
CA ARG A 297 72.53 19.21 44.01
C ARG A 297 73.06 19.93 45.25
N ARG A 298 72.25 20.06 46.31
CA ARG A 298 72.70 20.63 47.60
C ARG A 298 73.88 19.83 48.17
N ASP A 299 73.77 18.51 48.13
CA ASP A 299 74.80 17.54 48.54
C ASP A 299 76.11 17.68 47.73
N VAL A 300 76.02 18.00 46.44
CA VAL A 300 77.17 18.25 45.56
C VAL A 300 77.76 19.64 45.84
N ASP A 301 76.94 20.67 46.01
CA ASP A 301 77.37 22.03 46.37
C ASP A 301 78.08 22.03 47.73
N ASP A 302 77.57 21.32 48.73
CA ASP A 302 78.19 21.21 50.05
C ASP A 302 79.48 20.37 50.02
N ARG A 303 79.54 19.29 49.22
CA ARG A 303 80.81 18.59 48.96
C ARG A 303 81.80 19.48 48.23
N GLN A 304 81.37 20.32 47.28
CA GLN A 304 82.24 21.26 46.58
C GLN A 304 82.75 22.35 47.52
N ARG A 305 81.92 22.90 48.41
CA ARG A 305 82.35 23.83 49.47
C ARG A 305 83.40 23.20 50.38
N LEU A 306 83.20 21.96 50.82
CA LEU A 306 84.17 21.22 51.62
C LEU A 306 85.48 20.95 50.86
N LEU A 307 85.41 20.67 49.55
CA LEU A 307 86.60 20.52 48.70
C LEU A 307 87.33 21.86 48.52
N ASP A 308 86.60 22.96 48.30
CA ASP A 308 87.18 24.31 48.19
C ASP A 308 87.84 24.73 49.51
N ASP A 309 87.20 24.49 50.66
CA ASP A 309 87.73 24.82 51.98
C ASP A 309 88.94 23.96 52.35
N THR A 310 88.93 22.66 52.05
CA THR A 310 90.12 21.80 52.23
C THR A 310 91.24 22.18 51.26
N CYS A 311 90.94 22.60 50.03
CA CYS A 311 91.93 23.16 49.11
C CYS A 311 92.53 24.47 49.64
N ARG A 312 91.71 25.38 50.18
CA ARG A 312 92.18 26.62 50.85
C ARG A 312 93.06 26.29 52.06
N GLN A 313 92.65 25.37 52.92
CA GLN A 313 93.43 24.91 54.07
C GLN A 313 94.78 24.31 53.64
N LEU A 314 94.79 23.41 52.64
CA LEU A 314 96.01 22.83 52.09
C LEU A 314 96.92 23.89 51.45
N GLN A 315 96.36 24.96 50.87
CA GLN A 315 97.14 26.05 50.29
C GLN A 315 97.74 26.96 51.36
N ILE A 316 97.00 27.25 52.43
CA ILE A 316 97.52 27.93 53.64
C ILE A 316 98.62 27.10 54.30
N GLU A 317 98.42 25.78 54.44
CA GLU A 317 99.47 24.88 54.95
C GLU A 317 100.70 24.84 54.04
N LYS A 318 100.54 24.80 52.72
CA LYS A 318 101.67 24.87 51.78
C LYS A 318 102.44 26.18 51.94
N GLN A 319 101.74 27.31 51.98
CA GLN A 319 102.35 28.62 52.22
C GLN A 319 103.06 28.68 53.57
N ALA A 320 102.47 28.15 54.64
CA ALA A 320 103.11 28.06 55.95
C ALA A 320 104.36 27.16 55.93
N ARG A 321 104.31 26.01 55.24
CA ARG A 321 105.48 25.12 55.06
C ARG A 321 106.56 25.76 54.20
N GLU A 322 106.19 26.55 53.18
CA GLU A 322 107.12 27.31 52.33
C GLU A 322 107.80 28.45 53.11
N LEU A 323 107.04 29.17 53.95
CA LEU A 323 107.57 30.17 54.88
C LEU A 323 108.57 29.53 55.85
N VAL A 324 108.17 28.48 56.58
CA VAL A 324 109.05 27.73 57.49
C VAL A 324 110.27 27.16 56.75
N ALA A 325 110.12 26.66 55.52
CA ALA A 325 111.25 26.18 54.71
C ALA A 325 112.16 27.32 54.20
N SER A 326 111.67 28.55 54.10
CA SER A 326 112.49 29.73 53.79
C SER A 326 113.22 30.24 55.05
N GLU A 327 112.56 30.26 56.20
CA GLU A 327 113.16 30.54 57.51
C GLU A 327 114.23 29.51 57.88
N CYS A 328 113.95 28.21 57.70
CA CYS A 328 114.94 27.15 57.90
C CYS A 328 116.12 27.24 56.92
N ARG A 329 115.92 27.73 55.69
CA ARG A 329 117.04 28.01 54.76
C ARG A 329 117.88 29.18 55.26
N SER A 330 117.25 30.29 55.64
CA SER A 330 117.93 31.46 56.19
C SER A 330 118.70 31.14 57.47
N LEU A 331 118.09 30.39 58.40
CA LEU A 331 118.76 29.88 59.61
C LEU A 331 119.92 28.96 59.29
N LYS A 332 119.78 28.07 58.28
CA LYS A 332 120.86 27.17 57.86
C LYS A 332 122.03 27.93 57.21
N GLU A 333 121.74 28.99 56.46
CA GLU A 333 122.74 29.92 55.91
C GLU A 333 123.46 30.68 57.04
N GLN A 334 122.72 31.26 57.99
CA GLN A 334 123.28 31.92 59.19
C GLN A 334 124.16 30.98 60.03
N VAL A 335 123.71 29.74 60.27
CA VAL A 335 124.51 28.72 60.96
C VAL A 335 125.74 28.36 60.13
N SER A 336 125.63 28.24 58.81
CA SER A 336 126.80 27.94 57.96
C SER A 336 127.86 29.07 58.01
N LEU A 337 127.44 30.33 57.98
CA LEU A 337 128.32 31.49 58.17
C LEU A 337 128.97 31.49 59.56
N ALA A 338 128.19 31.27 60.62
CA ALA A 338 128.72 31.17 61.98
C ALA A 338 129.73 30.02 62.14
N THR A 339 129.51 28.87 61.48
CA THR A 339 130.49 27.78 61.47
C THR A 339 131.76 28.15 60.70
N GLN A 340 131.66 28.85 59.56
CA GLN A 340 132.82 29.33 58.81
C GLN A 340 133.64 30.35 59.62
N GLU A 341 132.98 31.30 60.31
CA GLU A 341 133.63 32.21 61.25
C GLU A 341 134.34 31.47 62.40
N SER A 342 133.72 30.41 62.93
CA SER A 342 134.33 29.61 64.00
C SER A 342 135.60 28.87 63.53
N VAL A 343 135.61 28.39 62.28
CA VAL A 343 136.76 27.73 61.66
C VAL A 343 137.87 28.74 61.36
N ALA A 344 137.53 29.94 60.88
CA ALA A 344 138.49 31.02 60.67
C ALA A 344 139.19 31.44 61.99
N ARG A 345 138.41 31.72 63.05
CA ARG A 345 138.95 32.05 64.37
C ARG A 345 139.78 30.90 64.98
N ALA A 346 139.43 29.64 64.69
CA ALA A 346 140.22 28.49 65.11
C ALA A 346 141.57 28.38 64.37
N ALA A 347 141.63 28.80 63.10
CA ALA A 347 142.88 28.87 62.34
C ALA A 347 143.81 29.97 62.90
N GLU A 348 143.29 31.19 63.10
CA GLU A 348 144.02 32.32 63.71
C GLU A 348 144.59 31.96 65.10
N MET A 349 143.78 31.28 65.93
CA MET A 349 144.21 30.80 67.25
C MET A 349 145.33 29.75 67.20
N ASN A 350 145.41 28.93 66.15
CA ASN A 350 146.49 27.96 65.97
C ASN A 350 147.76 28.62 65.43
N GLU A 351 147.63 29.63 64.58
CA GLU A 351 148.76 30.42 64.05
C GLU A 351 149.44 31.23 65.18
N MET A 352 148.65 31.86 66.04
CA MET A 352 149.12 32.51 67.28
C MET A 352 149.87 31.54 68.22
N ARG A 353 149.40 30.30 68.35
CA ARG A 353 150.08 29.25 69.14
C ARG A 353 151.42 28.83 68.52
N ALA A 354 151.52 28.77 67.19
CA ALA A 354 152.77 28.45 66.50
C ALA A 354 153.84 29.53 66.72
N HIS A 355 153.47 30.82 66.69
CA HIS A 355 154.40 31.90 67.00
C HIS A 355 154.92 31.87 68.45
N ILE A 356 154.08 31.53 69.43
CA ILE A 356 154.51 31.38 70.83
C ILE A 356 155.52 30.22 70.98
N ALA A 357 155.33 29.11 70.26
CA ALA A 357 156.24 27.96 70.29
C ALA A 357 157.63 28.28 69.71
N LEU A 358 157.71 29.06 68.62
CA LEU A 358 158.96 29.52 68.02
C LEU A 358 159.78 30.39 69.00
N ILE A 359 159.13 31.40 69.60
CA ILE A 359 159.78 32.30 70.57
C ILE A 359 160.31 31.52 71.79
N ALA A 360 159.60 30.47 72.22
CA ALA A 360 160.07 29.60 73.31
C ALA A 360 161.33 28.80 72.95
N GLN A 361 161.50 28.36 71.69
CA GLN A 361 162.71 27.65 71.23
C GLN A 361 163.94 28.58 71.14
N GLU A 362 163.78 29.79 70.62
CA GLU A 362 164.88 30.78 70.53
C GLU A 362 165.41 31.16 71.93
N LEU A 363 164.51 31.22 72.92
CA LEU A 363 164.84 31.51 74.33
C LEU A 363 165.50 30.32 75.05
N ALA A 364 165.41 29.11 74.50
CA ALA A 364 166.15 27.94 74.98
C ALA A 364 167.58 27.91 74.40
N ALA A 365 167.72 28.05 73.07
CA ALA A 365 169.02 28.03 72.38
C ALA A 365 169.98 29.12 72.88
N THR A 366 169.46 30.31 73.19
CA THR A 366 170.26 31.42 73.76
C THR A 366 170.71 31.19 75.20
N LYS A 367 170.09 30.28 75.96
CA LYS A 367 170.54 29.91 77.32
C LYS A 367 171.70 28.91 77.29
N GLU A 368 171.70 27.96 76.37
CA GLU A 368 172.76 26.95 76.28
C GLU A 368 174.10 27.56 75.82
N GLN A 369 174.07 28.51 74.87
CA GLN A 369 175.28 29.22 74.43
C GLN A 369 175.95 30.07 75.52
N LEU A 370 175.21 30.47 76.57
CA LEU A 370 175.74 31.28 77.68
C LEU A 370 176.40 30.47 78.80
N ALA A 371 176.27 29.14 78.81
CA ALA A 371 176.78 28.30 79.90
C ALA A 371 178.27 27.92 79.78
N TRP A 372 178.93 28.22 78.66
CA TRP A 372 180.28 27.73 78.33
C TRP A 372 181.39 28.80 78.47
N TRP A 373 181.12 29.96 79.08
CA TRP A 373 182.08 31.08 79.17
C TRP A 373 182.68 31.26 80.58
N PRO A 374 184.02 31.41 80.74
CA PRO A 374 184.68 31.50 82.05
C PRO A 374 184.35 32.74 82.91
N THR A 375 184.49 32.56 84.22
CA THR A 375 184.04 33.44 85.30
C THR A 375 184.66 34.85 85.47
N PRO A 376 185.75 35.28 84.79
CA PRO A 376 186.19 36.68 84.87
C PRO A 376 185.31 37.66 84.07
N LEU A 377 184.65 37.22 83.00
CA LEU A 377 183.94 38.11 82.05
C LEU A 377 182.47 38.36 82.40
N THR A 378 181.86 37.51 83.22
CA THR A 378 180.44 37.63 83.63
C THR A 378 180.14 38.81 84.55
N LYS A 379 181.16 39.44 85.17
CA LYS A 379 180.96 40.64 86.03
C LYS A 379 180.88 41.97 85.26
N MET A 380 181.41 42.06 84.03
CA MET A 380 181.35 43.29 83.24
C MET A 380 180.03 43.45 82.46
N LEU A 381 179.42 42.37 81.99
CA LEU A 381 178.15 42.43 81.24
C LEU A 381 176.93 42.77 82.12
N GLY A 382 177.03 42.59 83.45
CA GLY A 382 176.00 43.02 84.39
C GLY A 382 175.82 44.55 84.45
N PHE A 383 176.93 45.30 84.37
CA PHE A 383 176.88 46.78 84.40
C PHE A 383 176.40 47.39 83.08
N ALA A 384 176.64 46.75 81.94
CA ALA A 384 176.20 47.24 80.63
C ALA A 384 174.67 47.12 80.39
N ARG A 385 173.97 46.25 81.13
CA ARG A 385 172.57 45.89 80.84
C ARG A 385 171.53 46.73 81.59
N GLY A 386 171.94 47.48 82.62
CA GLY A 386 171.05 48.37 83.40
C GLY A 386 170.60 49.62 82.64
N TRP A 387 171.37 50.07 81.64
CA TRP A 387 171.09 51.31 80.89
C TRP A 387 170.16 51.13 79.68
N LEU A 388 169.77 49.89 79.35
CA LEU A 388 169.03 49.54 78.13
C LEU A 388 167.56 49.12 78.37
N ARG A 389 167.01 49.30 79.58
CA ARG A 389 165.61 48.99 79.90
C ARG A 389 164.91 50.08 80.75
N HIS A 390 164.88 51.28 80.18
CA HIS A 390 164.02 52.46 80.47
C HIS A 390 164.71 53.69 81.11
N PRO A 391 165.22 54.61 80.27
CA PRO A 391 165.15 56.06 80.56
C PRO A 391 164.75 56.90 79.32
N MET A 392 164.14 58.11 79.35
CA MET A 392 163.45 58.92 80.38
C MET A 392 164.17 59.26 81.69
N SER A 393 164.23 60.51 82.17
CA SER A 393 164.36 61.83 81.52
C SER A 393 165.11 62.75 82.51
N LEU A 394 165.66 63.88 82.07
CA LEU A 394 166.79 64.54 82.77
C LEU A 394 166.55 65.33 84.11
N PRO A 395 165.35 65.45 84.73
CA PRO A 395 165.21 66.19 86.00
C PRO A 395 164.84 65.36 87.26
N GLU A 396 164.99 64.04 87.30
CA GLU A 396 164.78 63.22 88.53
C GLU A 396 166.05 62.48 89.03
N ALA A 397 167.23 63.05 88.80
CA ALA A 397 168.52 62.50 89.22
C ALA A 397 169.12 63.13 90.51
N VAL A 398 168.38 64.00 91.23
CA VAL A 398 168.98 64.93 92.21
C VAL A 398 168.47 64.75 93.65
N LEU A 399 167.38 64.03 93.92
CA LEU A 399 166.82 63.91 95.28
C LEU A 399 167.31 62.72 96.13
N TRP A 400 168.11 61.80 95.56
CA TRP A 400 168.51 60.53 96.22
C TRP A 400 170.02 60.39 96.50
N THR A 401 170.75 61.50 96.60
CA THR A 401 172.19 61.53 96.86
C THR A 401 172.60 62.01 98.27
N LEU A 402 171.66 62.27 99.19
CA LEU A 402 171.97 62.83 100.51
C LEU A 402 171.38 62.06 101.71
N ALA A 403 172.16 61.08 102.17
CA ALA A 403 172.39 60.72 103.59
C ALA A 403 171.27 60.03 104.40
N PRO A 404 171.58 59.42 105.58
CA PRO A 404 172.70 58.49 105.79
C PRO A 404 172.34 57.22 106.61
N ALA A 405 173.20 56.20 106.48
CA ALA A 405 173.50 55.08 107.39
C ALA A 405 172.55 54.73 108.57
N ARG A 406 172.09 53.46 108.61
CA ARG A 406 172.42 52.52 109.70
C ARG A 406 172.16 51.04 109.38
N HIS A 407 172.83 50.18 110.15
CA HIS A 407 172.97 48.72 110.04
C HIS A 407 171.66 47.90 110.03
N GLY A 408 171.77 46.65 109.54
CA GLY A 408 171.31 45.50 110.33
C GLY A 408 170.63 44.37 109.55
N CYS A 409 171.32 43.22 109.49
CA CYS A 409 170.86 41.90 109.01
C CYS A 409 170.65 41.73 107.49
#